data_AF-A0A2S1R087-F1
#
_entry.id   AF-A0A2S1R087-F1
#
_cell.length_a   1.000
_cell.length_b   1.000
_cell.length_c   1.000
_cell.angle_alpha   90.00
_cell.angle_beta   90.00
_cell.angle_gamma   90.00
#
_symmetry.space_group_name_H-M   'P 1'
#
loop_
_entity.id
_entity.type
_entity.pdbx_description
1 polymer ?
#
loop_
_entity_poly.entity_id
_entity_poly.type
_entity_poly.pdbx_seq_one_letter_code
_entity_poly.pdbx_strand_id
1 'polypeptide(L)'
;MEKKLPGQEPGKIMHINAAGVLFKDRAILPVVSRKKPIYFEEVRNVKIWRRRGITINLMSFLAALALCLNAAMGRYTGLERVFILLYSVVFLGLAIFYKSVKYKMTLVYRDGNRIDVDVDRFLKDDAKYMAVRINKAVSSNR
;
A
#
# COMPACT_ATOMS: atom_id res chain seq x y z
N MET A 1 28.70 -22.50 -6.94
CA MET A 1 29.06 -21.71 -8.14
C MET A 1 27.80 -21.36 -8.89
N GLU A 2 27.27 -20.14 -8.71
CA GLU A 2 26.12 -19.67 -9.48
C GLU A 2 26.53 -19.38 -10.93
N LYS A 3 25.84 -19.99 -11.89
CA LYS A 3 26.02 -19.73 -13.33
C LYS A 3 25.64 -18.27 -13.61
N LYS A 4 26.62 -17.45 -13.97
CA LYS A 4 26.38 -16.13 -14.56
C LYS A 4 25.71 -16.32 -15.93
N LEU A 5 24.52 -15.76 -16.12
CA LEU A 5 23.86 -15.66 -17.41
C LEU A 5 24.70 -14.77 -18.35
N PRO A 6 24.92 -15.16 -19.62
CA PRO A 6 25.75 -14.41 -20.55
C PRO A 6 25.07 -13.07 -20.92
N GLY A 7 25.80 -11.96 -20.78
CA GLY A 7 25.37 -10.62 -21.24
C GLY A 7 25.12 -9.55 -20.18
N GLN A 8 25.32 -9.81 -18.89
CA GLN A 8 25.21 -8.78 -17.85
C GLN A 8 26.57 -8.25 -17.42
N GLU A 9 27.07 -7.22 -18.11
CA GLU A 9 27.88 -6.24 -17.40
C GLU A 9 27.05 -5.70 -16.22
N PRO A 10 27.65 -5.48 -15.04
CA PRO A 10 26.95 -4.84 -13.94
C PRO A 10 26.53 -3.45 -14.42
N GLY A 11 25.25 -3.32 -14.78
CA GLY A 11 24.69 -2.07 -15.26
C GLY A 11 25.06 -0.95 -14.30
N LYS A 12 25.47 0.20 -14.83
CA LYS A 12 25.83 1.36 -14.00
C LYS A 12 24.64 1.69 -13.09
N ILE A 13 24.88 1.63 -11.77
CA ILE A 13 23.89 2.00 -10.77
C ILE A 13 23.61 3.49 -10.94
N MET A 14 22.35 3.83 -11.18
CA MET A 14 21.89 5.21 -11.33
C MET A 14 21.43 5.80 -10.01
N HIS A 15 20.80 5.00 -9.17
CA HIS A 15 20.25 5.44 -7.89
C HIS A 15 20.00 4.26 -6.94
N ILE A 16 20.08 4.51 -5.63
CA ILE A 16 19.77 3.54 -4.58
C ILE A 16 18.98 4.27 -3.50
N ASN A 17 17.90 3.66 -3.02
CA ASN A 17 17.21 4.05 -1.79
C ASN A 17 16.59 2.85 -1.08
N ALA A 18 15.85 3.09 0.00
CA ALA A 18 15.21 2.03 0.79
C ALA A 18 14.14 1.24 0.01
N ALA A 19 13.60 1.79 -1.08
CA ALA A 19 12.65 1.10 -1.94
C ALA A 19 13.32 0.17 -2.98
N GLY A 20 14.59 0.42 -3.31
CA GLY A 20 15.37 -0.47 -4.18
C GLY A 20 16.55 0.19 -4.89
N VAL A 21 16.99 -0.48 -5.97
CA VAL A 21 18.15 -0.09 -6.78
C VAL A 21 17.70 0.15 -8.22
N LEU A 22 18.12 1.29 -8.78
CA LEU A 22 17.88 1.69 -10.16
C LEU A 22 19.16 1.49 -10.98
N PHE A 23 19.05 0.74 -12.07
CA PHE A 23 20.06 0.61 -13.11
C PHE A 23 19.62 1.40 -14.36
N LYS A 24 20.47 1.46 -15.38
CA LYS A 24 20.16 2.13 -16.64
C LYS A 24 18.99 1.48 -17.40
N ASP A 25 18.90 0.15 -17.34
CA ASP A 25 18.00 -0.72 -18.10
C ASP A 25 16.86 -1.31 -17.25
N ARG A 26 17.05 -1.39 -15.94
CA ARG A 26 16.15 -2.10 -15.02
C ARG A 26 16.09 -1.47 -13.63
N ALA A 27 15.05 -1.81 -12.88
CA ALA A 27 14.95 -1.53 -11.44
C ALA A 27 14.83 -2.84 -10.67
N ILE A 28 15.53 -2.97 -9.55
CA ILE A 28 15.29 -4.02 -8.57
C ILE A 28 14.58 -3.35 -7.41
N LEU A 29 13.32 -3.72 -7.21
CA LEU A 29 12.48 -3.19 -6.14
C LEU A 29 12.14 -4.33 -5.17
N PRO A 30 12.96 -4.58 -4.12
CA PRO A 30 12.72 -5.66 -3.17
C PRO A 30 11.36 -5.56 -2.48
N VAL A 31 10.87 -4.34 -2.31
CA VAL A 31 9.54 -4.02 -1.73
C VAL A 31 8.40 -4.47 -2.65
N VAL A 32 8.67 -4.62 -3.95
CA VAL A 32 7.67 -4.78 -5.01
C VAL A 32 7.69 -6.18 -5.60
N SER A 33 8.87 -6.68 -5.90
CA SER A 33 9.07 -7.94 -6.60
C SER A 33 10.00 -8.80 -5.76
N ARG A 34 9.62 -10.07 -5.53
CA ARG A 34 10.46 -11.08 -4.87
C ARG A 34 11.76 -11.29 -5.67
N LYS A 35 12.71 -10.37 -5.52
CA LYS A 35 14.03 -10.31 -6.14
C LYS A 35 14.07 -10.31 -7.68
N LYS A 36 12.93 -10.25 -8.40
CA LYS A 36 12.99 -10.17 -9.87
C LYS A 36 13.23 -8.72 -10.33
N PRO A 37 14.20 -8.50 -11.24
CA PRO A 37 14.39 -7.19 -11.87
C PRO A 37 13.18 -6.83 -12.73
N ILE A 38 12.89 -5.54 -12.80
CA ILE A 38 11.85 -4.93 -13.61
C ILE A 38 12.54 -4.19 -14.74
N TYR A 39 12.39 -4.66 -15.97
CA TYR A 39 13.02 -4.06 -17.15
C TYR A 39 12.17 -2.89 -17.70
N PHE A 40 12.81 -1.77 -18.02
CA PHE A 40 12.08 -0.56 -18.48
C PHE A 40 11.46 -0.71 -19.87
N GLU A 41 11.94 -1.67 -20.66
CA GLU A 41 11.38 -2.01 -21.97
C GLU A 41 9.97 -2.61 -21.85
N GLU A 42 9.73 -3.38 -20.79
CA GLU A 42 8.45 -4.08 -20.56
C GLU A 42 7.44 -3.20 -19.82
N VAL A 43 7.91 -2.22 -19.05
CA VAL A 43 7.06 -1.35 -18.24
C VAL A 43 6.56 -0.16 -19.06
N ARG A 44 5.26 0.09 -19.00
CA ARG A 44 4.62 1.27 -19.59
C ARG A 44 4.69 2.47 -18.64
N ASN A 45 4.35 2.27 -17.38
CA ASN A 45 4.46 3.25 -16.30
C ASN A 45 4.29 2.61 -14.93
N VAL A 46 4.73 3.33 -13.90
CA VAL A 46 4.57 3.00 -12.49
C VAL A 46 3.73 4.09 -11.83
N LYS A 47 2.72 3.70 -11.06
CA LYS A 47 1.86 4.62 -10.29
C LYS A 47 1.93 4.27 -8.81
N ILE A 48 1.84 5.29 -7.96
CA ILE A 48 1.61 5.10 -6.53
C ILE A 48 0.30 5.77 -6.16
N TRP A 49 -0.55 5.04 -5.46
CA TRP A 49 -1.79 5.58 -4.94
C TRP A 49 -2.00 5.23 -3.48
N ARG A 50 -2.79 6.09 -2.83
CA ARG A 50 -3.21 5.93 -1.45
C ARG A 50 -4.48 5.09 -1.42
N ARG A 51 -4.49 3.99 -0.66
CA ARG A 51 -5.68 3.19 -0.39
C ARG A 51 -6.07 3.33 1.08
N ARG A 52 -7.27 3.85 1.35
CA ARG A 52 -7.83 3.86 2.70
C ARG A 52 -8.54 2.53 2.94
N GLY A 53 -8.11 1.79 3.95
CA GLY A 53 -8.87 0.64 4.44
C GLY A 53 -10.08 1.14 5.21
N ILE A 54 -11.29 0.79 4.76
CA ILE A 54 -12.55 1.19 5.40
C ILE A 54 -13.15 0.09 6.27
N THR A 55 -12.61 -1.12 6.22
CA THR A 55 -13.17 -2.30 6.88
C THR A 55 -13.29 -2.12 8.39
N ILE A 56 -12.25 -1.58 9.04
CA ILE A 56 -12.28 -1.35 10.49
C ILE A 56 -13.28 -0.25 10.85
N ASN A 57 -13.36 0.81 10.05
CA ASN A 57 -14.33 1.87 10.25
C ASN A 57 -15.77 1.33 10.16
N LEU A 58 -16.04 0.50 9.15
CA LEU A 58 -17.35 -0.12 8.95
C LEU A 58 -17.72 -1.08 10.09
N MET A 59 -16.80 -1.98 10.47
CA MET A 59 -17.03 -2.92 11.57
C MET A 59 -17.27 -2.19 12.90
N SER A 60 -16.50 -1.14 13.17
CA SER A 60 -16.66 -0.34 14.40
C SER A 60 -18.00 0.41 14.40
N PHE A 61 -18.45 0.90 13.24
CA PHE A 61 -19.76 1.53 13.11
C PHE A 61 -20.89 0.54 13.39
N LEU A 62 -20.82 -0.67 12.81
CA LEU A 62 -21.82 -1.72 13.04
C LEU A 62 -21.86 -2.15 14.51
N ALA A 63 -20.70 -2.27 15.17
CA ALA A 63 -20.62 -2.57 16.59
C ALA A 63 -21.24 -1.47 17.45
N ALA A 64 -20.94 -0.20 17.17
CA ALA A 64 -21.55 0.94 17.87
C ALA A 64 -23.08 0.95 17.71
N LEU A 65 -23.57 0.73 16.48
CA LEU A 65 -25.00 0.64 16.20
C LEU A 65 -25.66 -0.50 16.98
N ALA A 66 -25.05 -1.69 16.99
CA ALA A 66 -25.56 -2.84 17.72
C ALA A 66 -25.63 -2.58 19.23
N LEU A 67 -24.62 -1.91 19.81
CA LEU A 67 -24.62 -1.53 21.23
C LEU A 67 -25.70 -0.50 21.55
N CYS A 68 -25.92 0.49 20.69
CA CYS A 68 -27.01 1.46 20.86
C CYS A 68 -28.39 0.78 20.83
N LEU A 69 -28.62 -0.11 19.86
CA LEU A 69 -29.86 -0.87 19.76
C LEU A 69 -30.07 -1.77 20.99
N ASN A 70 -29.01 -2.42 21.45
CA ASN A 70 -29.07 -3.26 22.64
C ASN A 70 -29.39 -2.43 23.90
N ALA A 71 -28.76 -1.27 24.09
CA ALA A 71 -29.07 -0.37 25.21
C ALA A 71 -30.53 0.11 25.21
N ALA A 72 -31.11 0.35 24.02
CA ALA A 72 -32.47 0.84 23.85
C ALA A 72 -33.53 -0.26 24.05
N MET A 73 -33.32 -1.45 23.51
CA MET A 73 -34.30 -2.55 23.50
C MET A 73 -34.13 -3.51 24.69
N GLY A 74 -32.95 -3.54 25.30
CA GLY A 74 -32.62 -4.44 26.38
C GLY A 74 -33.24 -4.04 27.72
N ARG A 75 -33.51 -5.05 28.54
CA ARG A 75 -33.95 -4.91 29.93
C ARG A 75 -32.72 -4.74 30.83
N TYR A 76 -32.17 -3.53 30.80
CA TYR A 76 -31.02 -3.12 31.58
C TYR A 76 -31.42 -2.07 32.61
N THR A 77 -30.71 -2.04 33.73
CA THR A 77 -30.77 -0.94 34.69
C THR A 77 -30.22 0.35 34.06
N GLY A 78 -30.57 1.52 34.63
CA GLY A 78 -30.09 2.80 34.10
C GLY A 78 -28.56 2.90 34.04
N LEU A 79 -27.88 2.36 35.05
CA LEU A 79 -26.42 2.35 35.14
C LEU A 79 -25.79 1.46 34.05
N GLU A 80 -26.35 0.27 33.80
CA GLU A 80 -25.90 -0.63 32.72
C GLU A 80 -26.06 0.01 31.33
N ARG A 81 -27.16 0.72 31.10
CA ARG A 81 -27.37 1.46 29.84
C ARG A 81 -26.30 2.52 29.62
N VAL A 82 -25.90 3.24 30.66
CA VAL A 82 -24.81 4.23 30.58
C VAL A 82 -23.50 3.55 30.19
N PHE A 83 -23.16 2.40 30.78
CA PHE A 83 -21.96 1.65 30.40
C PHE A 83 -21.99 1.16 28.95
N ILE A 84 -23.12 0.60 28.49
CA ILE A 84 -23.27 0.15 27.09
C ILE A 84 -23.11 1.33 26.12
N LEU A 85 -23.71 2.48 26.45
CA LEU A 85 -23.59 3.70 25.64
C LEU A 85 -22.14 4.23 25.62
N LEU A 86 -21.41 4.18 26.74
CA LEU A 86 -19.99 4.53 26.77
C LEU A 86 -19.17 3.66 25.79
N TYR A 87 -19.40 2.34 25.78
CA TYR A 87 -18.74 1.46 24.80
C TYR A 87 -19.13 1.80 23.36
N SER A 88 -20.41 2.09 23.10
CA SER A 88 -20.86 2.52 21.77
C SER A 88 -20.13 3.77 21.29
N VAL A 89 -19.96 4.78 22.17
CA VAL A 89 -19.21 6.01 21.86
C VAL A 89 -17.75 5.71 21.51
N VAL A 90 -17.10 4.78 22.22
CA VAL A 90 -15.72 4.36 21.89
C VAL A 90 -15.64 3.75 20.50
N PHE A 91 -16.56 2.83 20.16
CA PHE A 91 -16.60 2.22 18.82
C PHE A 91 -16.95 3.23 17.72
N LEU A 92 -17.84 4.19 18.00
CA LEU A 92 -18.15 5.27 17.07
C LEU A 92 -16.93 6.18 16.85
N GLY A 93 -16.16 6.45 17.91
CA GLY A 93 -14.87 7.15 17.82
C GLY A 93 -13.90 6.41 16.91
N LEU A 94 -13.75 5.10 17.06
CA LEU A 94 -12.95 4.28 16.14
C LEU A 94 -13.49 4.34 14.71
N ALA A 95 -14.80 4.28 14.51
CA ALA A 95 -15.42 4.34 13.19
C ALA A 95 -15.10 5.63 12.43
N ILE A 96 -15.05 6.77 13.15
CA ILE A 96 -14.83 8.09 12.54
C ILE A 96 -13.33 8.41 12.43
N PHE A 97 -12.58 8.23 13.52
CA PHE A 97 -11.23 8.75 13.64
C PHE A 97 -10.14 7.76 13.22
N TYR A 98 -10.42 6.46 13.20
CA TYR A 98 -9.44 5.49 12.76
C TYR A 98 -9.13 5.65 11.27
N LYS A 99 -7.84 5.84 10.95
CA LYS A 99 -7.34 6.02 9.59
C LYS A 99 -6.32 4.93 9.27
N SER A 100 -6.79 3.83 8.68
CA SER A 100 -5.88 2.86 8.05
C SER A 100 -5.52 3.33 6.65
N VAL A 101 -4.33 3.91 6.52
CA VAL A 101 -3.79 4.36 5.24
C VAL A 101 -2.72 3.38 4.80
N LYS A 102 -2.96 2.72 3.67
CA LYS A 102 -1.95 1.92 2.97
C LYS A 102 -1.57 2.62 1.67
N TYR A 103 -0.34 2.41 1.22
CA TYR A 103 0.10 2.85 -0.10
C TYR A 103 0.23 1.62 -0.99
N LYS A 104 -0.08 1.79 -2.27
CA LYS A 104 0.12 0.76 -3.27
C LYS A 104 0.93 1.32 -4.41
N MET A 105 1.92 0.57 -4.86
CA MET A 105 2.63 0.79 -6.11
C MET A 105 2.10 -0.17 -7.15
N THR A 106 1.75 0.35 -8.32
CA THR A 106 1.26 -0.43 -9.44
C THR A 106 2.17 -0.27 -10.62
N LEU A 107 2.66 -1.41 -11.12
CA LEU A 107 3.38 -1.50 -12.37
C LEU A 107 2.41 -1.88 -13.46
N VAL A 108 2.35 -1.06 -14.49
CA VAL A 108 1.59 -1.32 -15.70
C VAL A 108 2.57 -1.68 -16.79
N TYR A 109 2.46 -2.89 -17.31
CA TYR A 109 3.29 -3.42 -18.37
C TYR A 109 2.71 -3.05 -19.75
N ARG A 110 3.53 -3.11 -20.80
CA ARG A 110 3.14 -2.76 -22.17
C ARG A 110 2.10 -3.73 -22.74
N ASP A 111 2.13 -4.98 -22.32
CA ASP A 111 1.15 -6.03 -22.64
C ASP A 111 -0.22 -5.83 -21.96
N GLY A 112 -0.37 -4.79 -21.13
CA GLY A 112 -1.59 -4.49 -20.37
C GLY A 112 -1.66 -5.14 -19.00
N ASN A 113 -0.70 -6.01 -18.65
CA ASN A 113 -0.63 -6.64 -17.33
C ASN A 113 -0.38 -5.60 -16.23
N ARG A 114 -0.97 -5.85 -15.06
CA ARG A 114 -0.86 -4.97 -13.89
C ARG A 114 -0.44 -5.76 -12.67
N ILE A 115 0.59 -5.27 -12.01
CA ILE A 115 1.06 -5.81 -10.73
C ILE A 115 0.90 -4.73 -9.67
N ASP A 116 0.02 -4.98 -8.70
CA ASP A 116 -0.19 -4.15 -7.53
C ASP A 116 0.65 -4.69 -6.37
N VAL A 117 1.37 -3.80 -5.69
CA VAL A 117 2.15 -4.16 -4.50
C VAL A 117 1.90 -3.16 -3.39
N ASP A 118 1.70 -3.69 -2.19
CA ASP A 118 1.56 -2.87 -0.99
C ASP A 118 2.91 -2.25 -0.62
N VAL A 119 2.90 -0.95 -0.32
CA VAL A 119 4.06 -0.17 0.10
C VAL A 119 3.85 0.26 1.54
N ASP A 120 4.83 -0.07 2.38
CA ASP A 120 4.81 0.35 3.77
C ASP A 120 4.86 1.88 3.90
N ARG A 121 4.17 2.38 4.92
CA ARG A 121 4.01 3.83 5.12
C ARG A 121 5.34 4.57 5.26
N PHE A 122 6.34 3.95 5.89
CA PHE A 122 7.66 4.55 6.08
C PHE A 122 8.48 4.61 4.78
N LEU A 123 8.21 3.72 3.81
CA LEU A 123 8.87 3.69 2.50
C LEU A 123 8.15 4.52 1.43
N LYS A 124 7.03 5.18 1.79
CA LYS A 124 6.18 5.90 0.86
C LYS A 124 6.95 6.90 0.00
N ASP A 125 7.78 7.74 0.62
CA ASP A 125 8.44 8.83 -0.10
C ASP A 125 9.58 8.30 -0.98
N ASP A 126 10.31 7.29 -0.51
CA ASP A 126 11.30 6.54 -1.29
C ASP A 126 10.69 5.82 -2.49
N ALA A 127 9.57 5.14 -2.27
CA ALA A 127 8.82 4.45 -3.32
C ALA A 127 8.32 5.47 -4.37
N LYS A 128 7.78 6.61 -3.93
CA LYS A 128 7.30 7.68 -4.81
C LYS A 128 8.43 8.24 -5.66
N TYR A 129 9.58 8.48 -5.05
CA TYR A 129 10.77 8.93 -5.76
C TYR A 129 11.21 7.91 -6.82
N MET A 130 11.27 6.62 -6.46
CA MET A 130 11.61 5.55 -7.40
C MET A 130 10.63 5.46 -8.56
N ALA A 131 9.32 5.54 -8.31
CA ALA A 131 8.32 5.52 -9.37
C ALA A 131 8.52 6.67 -10.37
N VAL A 132 8.83 7.89 -9.89
CA VAL A 132 9.13 9.05 -10.76
C VAL A 132 10.38 8.79 -11.60
N ARG A 133 11.45 8.26 -11.00
CA ARG A 133 12.69 7.94 -11.71
C ARG A 133 12.51 6.86 -12.77
N ILE A 134 11.78 5.79 -12.44
CA ILE A 134 11.44 4.71 -13.39
C ILE A 134 10.63 5.28 -14.55
N ASN A 135 9.60 6.08 -14.27
CA ASN A 135 8.80 6.70 -15.33
C ASN A 135 9.63 7.60 -16.25
N LYS A 136 10.59 8.36 -15.70
CA LYS A 136 11.51 9.18 -16.50
C LYS A 136 12.43 8.33 -17.39
N ALA A 137 12.93 7.20 -16.87
CA ALA A 137 13.73 6.27 -17.65
C ALA A 137 12.90 5.60 -18.77
N VAL A 138 11.67 5.18 -18.46
CA VAL A 138 10.74 4.60 -19.44
C VAL A 138 10.38 5.59 -20.55
N SER A 139 10.17 6.87 -20.23
CA SER A 139 9.88 7.89 -21.24
C SER A 139 11.08 8.25 -22.11
N SER A 140 12.30 8.11 -21.59
CA SER A 140 13.53 8.39 -22.34
C SER A 140 13.91 7.27 -23.31
N ASN A 141 13.37 6.06 -23.11
CA ASN A 141 13.58 4.89 -23.96
C ASN A 141 12.43 4.67 -24.96
N ARG A 142 11.55 5.65 -25.16
CA ARG A 142 10.55 5.68 -26.23
C ARG A 142 11.00 6.64 -27.31
#